data_AF-A0A2M7XVC8-F1
#
_entry.id   AF-A0A2M7XVC8-F1
#
_cell.length_a   1.000
_cell.length_b   1.000
_cell.length_c   1.000
_cell.angle_alpha   90.00
_cell.angle_beta   90.00
_cell.angle_gamma   90.00
#
_symmetry.space_group_name_H-M   'P 1'
#
loop_
_entity.id
_entity.type
_entity.pdbx_description
1 polymer ?
#
loop_
_entity_poly.entity_id
_entity_poly.type
_entity_poly.pdbx_seq_one_letter_code
_entity_poly.pdbx_strand_id
1 'polypeptide(L)'
;MNTEYPVKKRALSLSVGIFLILLQVLTHCAFYSFKGTIPTHLKNMRLEPFENRTAEFNIELEVDEELNTRLQQTRLLTLTTSPEADSHIEGVIKSISDIPSTYDKSENVTEYRLQISGQVIWQDDTMNKP
;
A
#
# COMPACT_ATOMS: atom_id res chain seq x y z
N MET A 1 31.98 -45.73 -45.70
CA MET A 1 32.54 -45.09 -44.49
C MET A 1 32.70 -43.62 -44.80
N ASN A 2 31.95 -42.75 -44.14
CA ASN A 2 32.40 -41.45 -43.65
C ASN A 2 31.23 -40.73 -42.97
N THR A 3 31.56 -40.25 -41.78
CA THR A 3 30.70 -39.89 -40.67
C THR A 3 30.54 -38.38 -40.63
N GLU A 4 29.49 -37.82 -41.25
CA GLU A 4 29.21 -36.37 -41.19
C GLU A 4 27.74 -36.06 -40.80
N TYR A 5 27.11 -36.91 -39.98
CA TYR A 5 25.67 -36.78 -39.66
C TYR A 5 25.21 -36.54 -38.20
N PRO A 6 26.04 -36.22 -37.17
CA PRO A 6 25.49 -35.94 -35.84
C PRO A 6 25.47 -34.45 -35.41
N VAL A 7 26.29 -33.56 -35.99
CA VAL A 7 26.51 -32.21 -35.41
C VAL A 7 25.41 -31.20 -35.79
N LYS A 8 25.01 -31.11 -37.07
CA LYS A 8 23.97 -30.17 -37.51
C LYS A 8 22.59 -30.47 -36.93
N LYS A 9 22.24 -31.76 -36.77
CA LYS A 9 20.99 -32.18 -36.12
C LYS A 9 20.95 -31.82 -34.64
N ARG A 10 22.08 -31.93 -33.94
CA ARG A 10 22.21 -31.52 -32.53
C ARG A 10 22.12 -30.00 -32.35
N ALA A 11 22.73 -29.21 -33.23
CA ALA A 11 22.63 -27.75 -33.19
C ALA A 11 21.19 -27.27 -33.48
N LEU A 12 20.51 -27.91 -34.44
CA LEU A 12 19.10 -27.65 -34.75
C LEU A 12 18.15 -28.07 -33.61
N SER A 13 18.40 -29.20 -32.94
CA SER A 13 17.61 -29.59 -31.76
C SER A 13 17.85 -28.66 -30.56
N LEU A 14 19.06 -28.11 -30.42
CA LEU A 14 19.39 -27.15 -29.37
C LEU A 14 18.68 -25.80 -29.59
N SER A 15 18.69 -25.29 -30.82
CA SER A 15 18.03 -24.02 -31.16
C SER A 15 16.50 -24.11 -31.04
N VAL A 16 15.91 -25.25 -31.42
CA VAL A 16 14.48 -25.53 -31.19
C VAL A 16 14.18 -25.60 -29.69
N GLY A 17 15.04 -26.24 -28.90
CA GLY A 17 14.90 -26.29 -27.44
C GLY A 17 14.93 -24.91 -26.79
N ILE A 18 15.87 -24.05 -27.18
CA ILE A 18 15.97 -22.67 -26.70
C ILE A 18 14.73 -21.85 -27.09
N PHE A 19 14.23 -22.01 -28.32
CA PHE A 19 13.03 -21.34 -28.79
C PHE A 19 11.78 -21.76 -28.00
N LEU A 20 11.64 -23.05 -27.70
CA LEU A 20 10.54 -23.57 -26.88
C LEU A 20 10.58 -23.03 -25.45
N ILE A 21 11.77 -22.96 -24.84
CA ILE A 21 11.96 -22.38 -23.51
C ILE A 21 11.58 -20.89 -23.52
N LEU A 22 12.00 -20.14 -24.54
CA LEU A 22 11.66 -18.71 -24.67
C LEU A 22 10.15 -18.48 -24.79
N LEU A 23 9.45 -19.36 -25.52
CA LEU A 23 7.99 -19.30 -25.67
C LEU A 23 7.28 -19.55 -24.33
N GLN A 24 7.80 -20.45 -23.48
CA GLN A 24 7.25 -20.71 -22.15
C GLN A 24 7.46 -19.53 -21.19
N VAL A 25 8.59 -18.81 -21.27
CA VAL A 25 8.83 -17.64 -20.40
C VAL A 25 7.83 -16.51 -20.67
N LEU A 26 7.39 -16.33 -21.92
CA LEU A 26 6.44 -15.27 -22.29
C LEU A 26 5.01 -15.51 -21.76
N THR A 27 4.62 -16.76 -21.50
CA THR A 27 3.26 -17.08 -21.03
C THR A 27 3.09 -17.03 -19.52
N HIS A 28 4.18 -17.11 -18.74
CA HIS A 28 4.10 -17.23 -17.27
C HIS A 28 4.02 -15.89 -16.51
N CYS A 29 4.36 -14.76 -17.13
CA CYS A 29 4.26 -13.43 -16.52
C CYS A 29 3.22 -12.50 -17.20
N ALA A 30 2.45 -13.00 -18.16
CA ALA A 30 1.54 -12.18 -18.97
C ALA A 30 0.23 -11.79 -18.26
N PHE A 31 -0.10 -12.44 -17.12
CA PHE A 31 -1.31 -12.16 -16.34
C PHE A 31 -1.06 -11.23 -15.15
N TYR A 32 -0.17 -10.25 -15.30
CA TYR A 32 -0.03 -9.17 -14.34
C TYR A 32 -1.02 -8.04 -14.69
N SER A 33 -2.07 -7.89 -13.89
CA SER A 33 -3.08 -6.85 -14.10
C SER A 33 -2.72 -5.58 -13.32
N PHE A 34 -2.42 -4.49 -14.03
CA PHE A 34 -2.29 -3.14 -13.45
C PHE A 34 -3.67 -2.50 -13.19
N LYS A 35 -4.61 -3.23 -12.59
CA LYS A 35 -5.83 -2.58 -12.09
C LYS A 35 -5.41 -1.72 -10.89
N GLY A 36 -5.50 -0.40 -11.05
CA GLY A 36 -5.20 0.54 -9.99
C GLY A 36 -6.12 0.32 -8.78
N THR A 37 -5.61 0.61 -7.59
CA THR A 37 -6.33 0.42 -6.32
C THR A 37 -7.46 1.42 -6.10
N ILE A 38 -7.48 2.53 -6.86
CA ILE A 38 -8.47 3.61 -6.71
C ILE A 38 -9.54 3.54 -7.81
N PRO A 39 -10.83 3.61 -7.46
CA PRO A 39 -11.91 3.72 -8.43
C PRO A 39 -11.72 4.92 -9.38
N THR A 40 -11.90 4.68 -10.68
CA THR A 40 -11.58 5.65 -11.75
C THR A 40 -12.41 6.93 -11.73
N HIS A 41 -13.54 6.95 -11.02
CA HIS A 41 -14.43 8.10 -10.94
C HIS A 41 -14.05 9.06 -9.81
N LEU A 42 -13.25 8.63 -8.83
CA LEU A 42 -12.74 9.47 -7.76
C LEU A 42 -11.55 10.30 -8.27
N LYS A 43 -11.65 11.62 -8.22
CA LYS A 43 -10.60 12.56 -8.65
C LYS A 43 -10.10 13.42 -7.51
N ASN A 44 -10.99 13.76 -6.59
CA ASN A 44 -10.68 14.57 -5.43
C ASN A 44 -11.18 13.92 -4.14
N MET A 45 -10.60 14.33 -3.03
CA MET A 45 -10.92 13.81 -1.72
C MET A 45 -10.78 14.89 -0.66
N ARG A 46 -11.67 14.86 0.33
CA ARG A 46 -11.60 15.74 1.50
C ARG A 46 -11.13 14.97 2.72
N LEU A 47 -10.22 15.56 3.49
CA LEU A 47 -9.84 15.03 4.79
C LEU A 47 -10.63 15.77 5.86
N GLU A 48 -11.44 15.04 6.63
CA GLU A 48 -12.09 15.59 7.81
C GLU A 48 -11.10 15.65 8.97
N PRO A 49 -11.20 16.64 9.88
CA PRO A 49 -10.38 16.69 11.08
C PRO A 49 -10.54 15.42 11.90
N PHE A 50 -9.42 14.85 12.37
CA PHE A 50 -9.47 13.66 13.21
C PHE A 50 -10.09 13.94 14.59
N GLU A 51 -10.96 13.03 15.05
CA GLU A 51 -11.50 13.11 16.40
C GLU A 51 -10.49 12.52 17.41
N ASN A 52 -10.07 13.32 18.39
CA ASN A 52 -9.21 12.85 19.48
C ASN A 52 -10.05 12.37 20.67
N ARG A 53 -9.99 11.07 20.95
CA ARG A 53 -10.60 10.44 22.16
C ARG A 53 -9.57 10.03 23.19
N THR A 54 -8.35 10.52 23.07
CA THR A 54 -7.22 10.23 23.96
C THR A 54 -7.06 11.34 25.01
N ALA A 55 -6.14 11.11 25.96
CA ALA A 55 -5.73 12.16 26.90
C ALA A 55 -4.59 13.04 26.35
N GLU A 56 -4.02 12.68 25.19
CA GLU A 56 -2.91 13.41 24.58
C GLU A 56 -3.43 14.67 23.89
N PHE A 57 -2.84 15.81 24.24
CA PHE A 57 -3.25 17.10 23.68
C PHE A 57 -2.69 17.29 22.28
N ASN A 58 -3.47 17.86 21.37
CA ASN A 58 -3.10 18.20 19.99
C ASN A 58 -2.70 17.03 19.08
N ILE A 59 -2.88 15.78 19.49
CA ILE A 59 -2.50 14.64 18.64
C ILE A 59 -3.31 14.59 17.34
N GLU A 60 -4.54 15.08 17.36
CA GLU A 60 -5.36 15.25 16.16
C GLU A 60 -4.70 16.15 15.12
N LEU A 61 -4.07 17.25 15.55
CA LEU A 61 -3.42 18.20 14.64
C LEU A 61 -2.16 17.57 14.02
N GLU A 62 -1.36 16.87 14.83
CA GLU A 62 -0.15 16.21 14.34
C GLU A 62 -0.49 15.11 13.32
N VAL A 63 -1.54 14.32 13.59
CA VAL A 63 -2.02 13.29 12.66
C VAL A 63 -2.59 13.92 11.39
N ASP A 64 -3.39 14.99 11.50
CA ASP A 64 -3.98 15.68 10.36
C ASP A 64 -2.90 16.29 9.45
N GLU A 65 -1.89 16.95 10.02
CA GLU A 65 -0.80 17.57 9.26
C GLU A 65 0.06 16.53 8.52
N GLU A 66 0.46 15.47 9.21
CA GLU A 66 1.27 14.40 8.63
C GLU A 66 0.49 13.64 7.55
N LEU A 67 -0.79 13.35 7.79
CA LEU A 67 -1.63 12.68 6.81
C LEU A 67 -1.88 13.55 5.58
N ASN A 68 -2.20 14.84 5.75
CA ASN A 68 -2.31 15.78 4.65
C ASN A 68 -1.01 15.83 3.83
N THR A 69 0.14 15.93 4.50
CA THR A 69 1.45 15.97 3.85
C THR A 69 1.70 14.72 3.00
N ARG A 70 1.45 13.53 3.54
CA ARG A 70 1.60 12.25 2.82
C ARG A 70 0.64 12.14 1.64
N LEU A 71 -0.61 12.54 1.80
CA LEU A 71 -1.60 12.51 0.73
C LEU A 71 -1.21 13.45 -0.42
N GLN A 72 -0.73 14.65 -0.11
CA GLN A 72 -0.22 15.58 -1.12
C GLN A 72 1.03 15.06 -1.84
N GLN A 73 1.92 14.36 -1.13
CA GLN A 73 3.13 13.76 -1.71
C GLN A 73 2.81 12.60 -2.66
N THR A 74 1.86 11.73 -2.28
CA THR A 74 1.49 10.55 -3.09
C THR A 74 0.69 10.91 -4.35
N ARG A 75 -0.03 12.06 -4.34
CA ARG A 75 -0.79 12.59 -5.50
C ARG A 75 -1.77 11.60 -6.11
N LEU A 76 -2.30 10.69 -5.32
CA LEU A 76 -3.27 9.70 -5.78
C LEU A 76 -4.63 10.35 -6.09
N LEU A 77 -5.06 11.30 -5.26
CA LEU A 77 -6.27 12.11 -5.43
C LEU A 77 -5.95 13.57 -5.08
N THR A 78 -6.70 14.51 -5.66
CA THR A 78 -6.53 15.93 -5.35
C THR A 78 -7.20 16.24 -4.01
N LEU A 79 -6.46 16.78 -3.04
CA LEU A 79 -7.06 17.21 -1.78
C LEU A 79 -7.89 18.48 -1.98
N THR A 80 -9.12 18.47 -1.45
CA THR A 80 -10.05 19.59 -1.51
C THR A 80 -10.71 19.81 -0.15
N THR A 81 -11.09 21.04 0.14
CA THR A 81 -11.92 21.39 1.30
C THR A 81 -13.40 21.52 0.95
N SER A 82 -13.76 21.30 -0.33
CA SER A 82 -15.14 21.38 -0.80
C SER A 82 -16.00 20.30 -0.15
N PRO A 83 -17.21 20.63 0.36
CA PRO A 83 -18.19 19.63 0.78
C PRO A 83 -18.64 18.71 -0.36
N GLU A 84 -18.49 19.14 -1.61
CA GLU A 84 -18.85 18.38 -2.82
C GLU A 84 -17.67 17.52 -3.33
N ALA A 85 -16.85 16.99 -2.43
CA ALA A 85 -15.75 16.12 -2.81
C ALA A 85 -16.28 14.77 -3.37
N ASP A 86 -15.51 14.10 -4.23
CA ASP A 86 -15.91 12.78 -4.74
C ASP A 86 -15.85 11.71 -3.63
N SER A 87 -15.01 11.94 -2.62
CA SER A 87 -14.89 11.08 -1.44
C SER A 87 -14.37 11.86 -0.23
N HIS A 88 -14.55 11.32 0.97
CA HIS A 88 -13.95 11.88 2.19
C HIS A 88 -13.34 10.79 3.08
N ILE A 89 -12.33 11.19 3.85
CA ILE A 89 -11.75 10.38 4.92
C ILE A 89 -12.16 10.98 6.26
N GLU A 90 -12.66 10.14 7.15
CA GLU A 90 -12.90 10.47 8.55
C GLU A 90 -12.10 9.53 9.46
N GLY A 91 -11.67 10.05 10.61
CA GLY A 91 -10.75 9.35 11.50
C GLY A 91 -11.02 9.64 12.97
N VAL A 92 -10.80 8.62 13.80
CA VAL A 92 -10.89 8.72 15.27
C VAL A 92 -9.65 8.09 15.88
N ILE A 93 -8.92 8.85 16.70
CA ILE A 93 -7.81 8.37 17.53
C ILE A 93 -8.41 7.88 18.85
N LYS A 94 -8.46 6.56 19.03
CA LYS A 94 -9.17 5.91 20.14
C LYS A 94 -8.35 5.86 21.42
N SER A 95 -7.05 5.58 21.32
CA SER A 95 -6.18 5.47 22.49
C SER A 95 -4.72 5.60 22.13
N ILE A 96 -3.93 6.16 23.04
CA ILE A 96 -2.47 6.13 23.02
C ILE A 96 -2.00 5.58 24.36
N SER A 97 -1.06 4.64 24.32
CA SER A 97 -0.53 4.01 25.53
C SER A 97 0.94 3.66 25.38
N ASP A 98 1.72 3.97 26.41
CA ASP A 98 3.10 3.52 26.55
C ASP A 98 3.15 2.25 27.38
N ILE A 99 3.52 1.15 26.74
CA ILE A 99 3.54 -0.18 27.37
C ILE A 99 5.00 -0.61 27.54
N PRO A 100 5.44 -0.98 28.75
CA PRO A 100 6.74 -1.62 28.94
C PRO A 100 6.88 -2.86 28.06
N SER A 101 7.91 -2.89 27.21
CA SER A 101 8.11 -3.94 26.22
C SER A 101 9.14 -4.97 26.68
N THR A 102 10.23 -4.52 27.32
CA THR A 102 11.32 -5.39 27.78
C THR A 102 11.82 -4.98 29.16
N TYR A 103 12.38 -5.95 29.90
CA TYR A 103 12.88 -5.78 31.27
C TYR A 103 14.30 -6.33 31.39
N ASP A 104 15.13 -5.71 32.23
CA ASP A 104 16.46 -6.21 32.58
C ASP A 104 16.41 -7.28 33.69
N LYS A 105 17.58 -7.81 34.07
CA LYS A 105 17.70 -8.84 35.13
C LYS A 105 17.29 -8.36 36.53
N SER A 106 17.14 -7.05 36.71
CA SER A 106 16.74 -6.42 37.97
C SER A 106 15.30 -5.88 37.90
N GLU A 107 14.52 -6.33 36.91
CA GLU A 107 13.12 -5.94 36.67
C GLU A 107 12.92 -4.45 36.32
N ASN A 108 13.96 -3.73 35.89
CA ASN A 108 13.79 -2.39 35.36
C ASN A 108 13.33 -2.44 33.91
N VAL A 109 12.44 -1.52 33.51
CA VAL A 109 11.98 -1.39 32.12
C VAL A 109 13.13 -0.86 31.26
N THR A 110 13.45 -1.57 30.17
CA THR A 110 14.52 -1.20 29.23
C THR A 110 14.00 -0.55 27.96
N GLU A 111 12.82 -0.95 27.48
CA GLU A 111 12.20 -0.38 26.29
C GLU A 111 10.70 -0.17 26.51
N TYR A 112 10.19 0.93 25.97
CA TYR A 112 8.77 1.23 25.90
C TYR A 112 8.26 1.03 24.48
N ARG A 113 7.05 0.51 24.35
CA ARG A 113 6.30 0.42 23.10
C ARG A 113 5.16 1.42 23.15
N LEU A 114 5.23 2.41 22.27
CA LEU A 114 4.12 3.30 21.98
C LEU A 114 3.08 2.53 21.14
N GLN A 115 1.85 2.46 21.63
CA GLN A 115 0.73 1.87 20.92
C GLN A 115 -0.35 2.92 20.67
N ILE A 116 -0.63 3.18 19.40
CA ILE A 116 -1.69 4.08 18.95
C ILE A 116 -2.80 3.22 18.34
N SER A 117 -4.02 3.38 18.82
CA SER A 117 -5.20 2.74 18.25
C SER A 117 -6.14 3.79 17.69
N GLY A 118 -6.67 3.54 16.50
CA GLY A 118 -7.61 4.42 15.85
C GLY A 118 -8.49 3.67 14.85
N GLN A 119 -9.41 4.41 14.25
CA GLN A 119 -10.23 3.95 13.15
C GLN A 119 -10.22 5.02 12.06
N VAL A 120 -10.13 4.57 10.82
CA VAL A 120 -10.21 5.42 9.63
C VAL A 120 -11.23 4.82 8.71
N ILE A 121 -12.12 5.65 8.18
CA ILE A 121 -13.12 5.29 7.18
C ILE A 121 -12.87 6.18 5.98
N TRP A 122 -12.85 5.57 4.79
CA TRP A 122 -12.85 6.29 3.52
C TRP A 122 -14.19 6.00 2.85
N GLN A 123 -14.93 7.04 2.46
CA GLN A 123 -16.24 6.89 1.87
C GLN A 123 -16.30 7.60 0.52
N ASP A 124 -16.84 6.89 -0.48
CA ASP A 124 -17.18 7.39 -1.80
C ASP A 124 -18.55 8.09 -1.74
N ASP A 125 -18.54 9.42 -1.88
CA ASP A 125 -19.74 10.25 -1.78
C ASP A 125 -20.56 10.24 -3.07
N THR A 126 -19.95 9.87 -4.20
CA THR A 126 -20.65 9.77 -5.49
C THR A 126 -21.53 8.52 -5.58
N MET A 127 -21.14 7.44 -4.91
CA MET A 127 -21.88 6.17 -4.91
C MET A 127 -22.38 5.72 -3.54
N ASN A 128 -22.10 6.48 -2.49
CA ASN A 128 -22.42 6.17 -1.10
C ASN A 128 -21.93 4.77 -0.67
N LYS A 129 -20.63 4.51 -0.86
CA LYS A 129 -20.00 3.24 -0.50
C LYS A 129 -18.78 3.48 0.41
N PRO A 130 -18.60 2.67 1.47
CA PRO A 130 -17.34 2.64 2.20
C PRO A 130 -16.23 1.96 1.38
#